data_AF-A0A9D7FTA6-F1
#
_entry.id   AF-A0A9D7FTA6-F1
#
_cell.length_a   1.000
_cell.length_b   1.000
_cell.length_c   1.000
_cell.angle_alpha   90.00
_cell.angle_beta   90.00
_cell.angle_gamma   90.00
#
_symmetry.space_group_name_H-M   'P 1'
#
loop_
_entity.id
_entity.type
_entity.pdbx_description
1 polymer ?
#
loop_
_entity_poly.entity_id
_entity_poly.type
_entity_poly.pdbx_seq_one_letter_code
_entity_poly.pdbx_strand_id
1 'polypeptide(L)' 'MELTDFIFHAQRSCPNALVTIEIDPIKSTVKIQWCWNDGQGEQQFERAILFKELNYDEAITIFLSRCKIAIDALRDQ' A
#
# COMPACT_ATOMS: atom_id res chain seq x y z
N MET A 1 2.88 0.62 14.36
CA MET A 1 1.68 0.74 13.52
C MET A 1 1.95 -0.10 12.30
N GLU A 2 1.16 -1.15 12.14
CA GLU A 2 1.28 -2.12 11.05
C GLU A 2 0.83 -1.49 9.73
N LEU A 3 1.26 -2.04 8.59
CA LEU A 3 0.92 -1.47 7.29
C LEU A 3 -0.58 -1.61 7.00
N THR A 4 -1.16 -2.74 7.41
CA THR A 4 -2.61 -2.96 7.36
C THR A 4 -3.40 -1.94 8.19
N ASP A 5 -2.94 -1.60 9.40
CA ASP A 5 -3.56 -0.54 10.21
C ASP A 5 -3.55 0.80 9.47
N PHE A 6 -2.41 1.16 8.86
CA PHE A 6 -2.29 2.41 8.10
C PHE A 6 -3.31 2.48 6.97
N ILE A 7 -3.41 1.42 6.15
CA ILE A 7 -4.33 1.36 5.02
C ILE A 7 -5.78 1.49 5.50
N PHE A 8 -6.14 0.78 6.58
CA PHE A 8 -7.47 0.81 7.15
C PHE A 8 -7.85 2.20 7.69
N HIS A 9 -6.93 2.86 8.40
CA HIS A 9 -7.14 4.21 8.90
C HIS A 9 -7.20 5.25 7.78
N ALA A 10 -6.36 5.13 6.76
CA ALA A 10 -6.35 6.00 5.58
C ALA A 10 -7.69 5.93 4.84
N GLN A 11 -8.20 4.73 4.57
CA GLN A 11 -9.49 4.51 3.91
C GLN A 11 -10.68 4.99 4.75
N ARG A 12 -10.66 4.80 6.07
CA ARG A 12 -11.71 5.34 6.96
C ARG A 12 -11.71 6.85 7.02
N SER A 13 -10.54 7.48 6.95
CA SER A 13 -10.39 8.93 7.05
C SER A 13 -10.74 9.63 5.74
N CYS A 14 -10.38 9.05 4.60
CA CYS A 14 -10.76 9.53 3.27
C CYS A 14 -11.12 8.33 2.36
N PRO A 15 -12.41 7.99 2.22
CA PRO A 15 -12.85 6.83 1.45
C PRO A 15 -12.48 6.88 -0.03
N ASN A 16 -12.35 8.09 -0.58
CA ASN A 16 -12.01 8.31 -1.99
C ASN A 16 -10.51 8.45 -2.24
N ALA A 17 -9.69 8.26 -1.21
CA ALA A 17 -8.25 8.39 -1.33
C ALA A 17 -7.63 7.18 -2.03
N LEU A 18 -6.65 7.43 -2.88
CA LEU A 18 -5.84 6.41 -3.52
C LEU A 18 -4.69 6.01 -2.59
N VAL A 19 -4.58 4.71 -2.29
CA VAL A 19 -3.43 4.15 -1.57
C VAL A 19 -2.62 3.30 -2.54
N THR A 20 -1.37 3.68 -2.78
CA THR A 20 -0.42 2.97 -3.64
C THR A 20 0.68 2.35 -2.78
N ILE A 21 1.00 1.08 -3.02
CA ILE A 21 2.06 0.36 -2.32
C ILE A 21 3.08 -0.12 -3.35
N GLU A 22 4.27 0.46 -3.35
CA GLU A 22 5.38 0.08 -4.22
C GLU A 22 6.37 -0.79 -3.45
N ILE A 23 6.84 -1.87 -4.06
CA ILE A 23 7.84 -2.74 -3.48
C ILE A 23 9.10 -2.60 -4.33
N ASP A 24 10.17 -2.10 -3.74
CA ASP A 24 11.51 -2.07 -4.34
C ASP A 24 12.34 -3.20 -3.70
N PRO A 25 12.48 -4.35 -4.38
CA PRO A 25 13.23 -5.48 -3.85
C PRO A 25 14.74 -5.22 -3.83
N ILE A 26 15.27 -4.35 -4.70
CA ILE A 26 16.70 -4.03 -4.77
C ILE A 26 17.09 -3.23 -3.54
N LYS A 27 16.28 -2.25 -3.16
CA LYS A 27 16.49 -1.45 -1.95
C LYS A 27 15.94 -2.10 -0.69
N SER A 28 15.26 -3.24 -0.82
CA SER A 28 14.54 -3.91 0.28
C SER A 28 13.60 -2.97 1.02
N THR A 29 12.81 -2.19 0.26
CA THR A 29 11.88 -1.20 0.80
C THR A 29 10.47 -1.40 0.27
N VAL A 30 9.47 -1.22 1.13
CA VAL A 30 8.09 -0.96 0.74
C VAL A 30 7.85 0.54 0.87
N LYS A 31 7.36 1.16 -0.21
CA LYS A 31 6.94 2.56 -0.23
C LYS A 31 5.42 2.61 -0.31
N ILE A 32 4.83 3.47 0.51
CA ILE A 32 3.38 3.63 0.63
C ILE A 32 3.09 5.07 0.34
N GLN A 33 2.16 5.29 -0.57
CA GLN A 33 1.67 6.61 -0.95
C GLN A 33 0.18 6.65 -0.70
N TRP A 34 -0.28 7.71 -0.04
CA TRP A 34 -1.68 7.98 0.19
C TRP A 34 -1.99 9.35 -0.40
N CYS A 35 -2.80 9.37 -1.46
CA CYS A 35 -3.19 10.57 -2.17
C CYS A 35 -4.69 10.80 -2.03
N TRP A 36 -5.10 12.02 -1.68
CA TRP A 36 -6.51 12.40 -1.57
C TRP A 36 -6.72 13.85 -1.99
N ASN A 37 -7.96 14.22 -2.31
CA ASN A 37 -8.32 15.60 -2.58
C ASN A 37 -9.26 16.09 -1.47
N ASP A 38 -8.90 17.18 -0.80
CA ASP A 38 -9.65 17.76 0.32
C ASP A 38 -10.53 18.96 -0.10
N GLY A 39 -10.67 19.20 -1.41
CA GLY A 39 -11.39 20.34 -1.97
C GLY A 39 -10.55 21.62 -2.07
N GLN A 40 -9.36 21.66 -1.47
CA GLN A 40 -8.38 22.75 -1.63
C GLN A 40 -7.21 22.35 -2.53
N GLY A 41 -6.99 21.06 -2.74
CA GLY A 41 -5.99 20.54 -3.67
C GLY A 41 -5.77 19.05 -3.50
N GLU A 42 -4.86 18.53 -4.32
CA GLU A 42 -4.34 17.17 -4.12
C GLU A 42 -3.33 17.17 -2.97
N GLN A 43 -3.60 16.32 -1.98
CA GLN A 43 -2.74 16.04 -0.84
C GLN A 43 -2.08 14.69 -1.04
N GLN A 44 -0.83 14.60 -0.61
CA GLN A 44 -0.05 13.36 -0.69
C GLN A 44 0.72 13.14 0.61
N PHE A 45 0.61 11.94 1.14
CA PHE A 45 1.48 11.40 2.16
C PHE A 45 2.30 10.26 1.59
N GLU A 46 3.59 10.21 1.91
CA GLU A 46 4.48 9.14 1.48
C GLU A 46 5.34 8.64 2.64
N ARG A 47 5.51 7.31 2.70
CA ARG A 47 6.43 6.67 3.65
C ARG A 47 7.12 5.48 3.01
N ALA A 48 8.44 5.42 3.16
CA ALA A 48 9.23 4.23 2.87
C ALA A 48 9.54 3.46 4.17
N ILE A 49 9.48 2.14 4.10
CA ILE A 49 9.72 1.21 5.21
C ILE A 49 10.69 0.14 4.70
N LEU A 50 11.77 -0.15 5.43
CA LEU A 50 12.67 -1.24 5.07
C LEU A 50 12.01 -2.59 5.39
N PHE A 51 12.27 -3.63 4.60
CA PHE A 51 11.73 -4.97 4.85
C PHE A 51 12.10 -5.51 6.23
N LYS A 52 13.29 -5.18 6.73
CA LYS A 52 13.73 -5.55 8.09
C LYS A 52 12.90 -4.91 9.21
N GLU A 53 12.17 -3.84 8.90
CA GLU A 53 11.29 -3.11 9.82
C GLU A 53 9.84 -3.57 9.70
N LEU A 54 9.53 -4.39 8.70
CA LEU A 54 8.23 -5.05 8.57
C LEU A 54 8.24 -6.35 9.37
N ASN A 55 7.12 -6.62 10.05
CA ASN A 55 6.86 -7.97 10.52
C ASN A 55 6.72 -8.87 9.27
N TYR A 56 7.53 -9.92 9.18
CA TYR A 56 7.67 -10.77 7.98
C TYR A 56 6.32 -11.33 7.46
N ASP A 57 5.36 -11.56 8.35
CA ASP A 57 4.02 -12.04 7.99
C ASP A 57 3.21 -11.00 7.19
N GLU A 58 3.37 -9.71 7.44
CA GLU A 58 2.71 -8.64 6.68
C GLU A 58 3.29 -8.51 5.27
N ALA A 59 4.63 -8.55 5.14
CA ALA A 59 5.29 -8.44 3.84
C ALA A 59 4.90 -9.59 2.91
N ILE A 60 4.81 -10.81 3.44
CA ILE A 60 4.37 -12.00 2.71
C ILE A 60 2.88 -11.88 2.35
N THR A 61 2.03 -11.42 3.27
CA THR A 61 0.58 -11.26 3.01
C THR A 61 0.30 -10.22 1.91
N ILE A 62 1.01 -9.09 1.93
CA ILE A 62 0.87 -8.04 0.91
C ILE A 62 1.37 -8.54 -0.45
N PHE A 63 2.50 -9.23 -0.47
CA PHE A 63 3.03 -9.84 -1.68
C PHE A 63 2.04 -10.85 -2.30
N LEU A 64 1.53 -11.79 -1.49
CA LEU A 64 0.59 -12.82 -1.95
C LEU A 64 -0.76 -12.22 -2.40
N SER A 65 -1.25 -11.19 -1.71
CA SER A 65 -2.48 -10.47 -2.10
C SER A 65 -2.33 -9.80 -3.47
N ARG A 66 -1.17 -9.17 -3.74
CA ARG A 66 -0.87 -8.55 -5.04
C ARG A 66 -0.75 -9.60 -6.15
N CYS A 67 -0.09 -10.73 -5.88
CA CYS A 67 -0.04 -11.85 -6.83
C CYS A 67 -1.43 -12.36 -7.18
N LYS A 68 -2.32 -12.49 -6.18
CA LYS A 68 -3.71 -12.92 -6.40
C LYS A 68 -4.49 -11.95 -7.29
N ILE A 69 -4.44 -10.64 -7.00
CA ILE A 69 -5.12 -9.62 -7.82
C ILE A 69 -4.62 -9.66 -9.27
N ALA A 70 -3.32 -9.79 -9.50
CA ALA A 70 -2.75 -9.89 -10.84
C ALA A 70 -3.17 -11.18 -11.57
N ILE A 71 -3.23 -12.31 -10.87
CA ILE A 71 -3.69 -13.59 -11.42
C ILE A 71 -5.17 -13.55 -11.78
N ASP A 72 -6.00 -12.94 -10.93
CA ASP A 72 -7.44 -12.82 -11.17
C ASP A 72 -7.72 -11.88 -12.36
N ALA A 73 -7.00 -10.76 -12.48
CA ALA A 73 -7.11 -9.85 -13.63
C ALA A 73 -6.69 -10.47 -14.98
N LEU A 74 -5.81 -11.48 -14.95
CA LEU A 74 -5.40 -12.25 -16.13
C LEU A 74 -6.41 -13.35 -16.51
N ARG A 75 -7.28 -13.75 -15.58
CA ARG A 75 -8.31 -14.79 -15.81
C ARG A 75 -9.61 -14.25 -16.38
N ASP A 76 -9.87 -12.95 -16.19
CA ASP A 76 -11.06 -12.26 -16.72
C ASP A 76 -10.85 -11.67 -18.14
N GLN A 77 -9.74 -12.02 -18.82
CA GLN A 77 -9.46 -11.77 -20.24
C GLN A 77 -9.66 -13.05 -21.07
#